data_AF-F9G1F5-F1
#
_entry.id   AF-F9G1F5-F1
#
_cell.length_a   1.000
_cell.length_b   1.000
_cell.length_c   1.000
_cell.angle_alpha   90.00
_cell.angle_beta   90.00
_cell.angle_gamma   90.00
#
_symmetry.space_group_name_H-M   'P 1'
#
loop_
_entity.id
_entity.type
_entity.pdbx_description
1 polymer ?
#
loop_
_entity_poly.entity_id
_entity_poly.type
_entity_poly.pdbx_seq_one_letter_code
_entity_poly.pdbx_strand_id
1 'polypeptide(L)'
;MEAAGLMNHFPCLVIRGICDYSDSHKNKVWQGFAAMMAAAYAKDLLRQIPPSKVEAEKPISEILSSIESTGNETKHAVMSMASDHRFAKTERWLSPPDCSTNANLARKRRHPGTGAWLLNSPVFQEWKLGTRQHLWLYGLAGCGKTIPSTTILDHLLQIDTYTTLAFFFDFSDPRKQKLEDLLRSLAVQLYHTGNEAARRLDSLFTSHGDGRRQPDTNALSACVDTMIQTAGKVFIIIDALDECAAREELLQWLKHLASRKAQLIVTGRLSPSILEEIRDKIGDGADGMFRWAACQLETLARCLSPAAIETTLMSLPRDLNETYHRMVQNIPSEYKSSAIRLLQFLVHTRRHLTLPEAVEVIATEIDQEPRGFDVKRRLFQAADILRYCPSLVTIAEATNYAETVDEIHLAHFSVKEYLLEQAQFDLESASIVITRTCLTYLGDINNNCSTIRSDFPMARYAAEYWTEYAVSAETSEEIVRTTVSFLRDETTFQRWGGLYQADRWWDDEPGPPGASRLYHACLAGLAGAARDLTTEGADVNAQGGKHGNALQTASLESDLEVVQLLLDKGADVNAQGGEYGNALQAASSKDNRDVV
;
A
#
# COMPACT_ATOMS: atom_id res chain seq x y z
N MET A 1 36.43 -42.89 -62.69
CA MET A 1 35.60 -41.96 -61.88
C MET A 1 35.52 -42.39 -60.41
N GLU A 2 36.38 -43.29 -59.93
CA GLU A 2 36.30 -43.86 -58.57
C GLU A 2 37.03 -43.05 -57.49
N ALA A 3 37.86 -42.07 -57.85
CA ALA A 3 38.67 -41.30 -56.89
C ALA A 3 37.97 -40.05 -56.31
N ALA A 4 36.79 -39.65 -56.81
CA ALA A 4 36.14 -38.40 -56.40
C ALA A 4 35.62 -38.43 -54.95
N GLY A 5 35.20 -39.60 -54.44
CA GLY A 5 34.70 -39.73 -53.06
C GLY A 5 35.79 -39.71 -51.98
N LEU A 6 37.04 -40.03 -52.34
CA LEU A 6 38.18 -40.04 -51.42
C LEU A 6 38.60 -38.61 -51.02
N MET A 7 38.38 -37.62 -51.89
CA MET A 7 38.69 -36.20 -51.65
C MET A 7 37.95 -35.60 -50.46
N ASN A 8 36.81 -36.20 -50.07
CA ASN A 8 36.01 -35.73 -48.94
C ASN A 8 36.60 -36.11 -47.57
N HIS A 9 37.53 -37.06 -47.52
CA HIS A 9 38.02 -37.64 -46.27
C HIS A 9 39.49 -37.33 -45.97
N PHE A 10 40.31 -37.00 -46.97
CA PHE A 10 41.69 -36.58 -46.77
C PHE A 10 42.17 -35.59 -47.85
N PRO A 11 43.15 -34.74 -47.53
CA PRO A 11 43.74 -33.82 -48.51
C PRO A 11 44.44 -34.64 -49.59
N CYS A 12 44.08 -34.43 -50.85
CA CYS A 12 44.69 -35.17 -51.96
C CYS A 12 44.91 -34.27 -53.17
N LEU A 13 46.04 -34.47 -53.83
CA LEU A 13 46.37 -33.82 -55.09
C LEU A 13 45.82 -34.68 -56.24
N VAL A 14 44.82 -34.17 -56.95
CA VAL A 14 44.27 -34.86 -58.12
C VAL A 14 45.12 -34.53 -59.35
N ILE A 15 46.01 -35.45 -59.72
CA ILE A 15 46.74 -35.36 -61.00
C ILE A 15 45.91 -36.08 -62.06
N ARG A 16 45.25 -35.32 -62.93
CA ARG A 16 44.47 -35.88 -64.03
C ARG A 16 45.44 -36.35 -65.13
N GLY A 17 45.49 -37.64 -65.39
CA GLY A 17 46.37 -38.22 -66.41
C GLY A 17 46.02 -37.73 -67.82
N ILE A 18 47.04 -37.38 -68.60
CA ILE A 18 46.94 -36.87 -69.98
C ILE A 18 46.38 -37.93 -70.96
N CYS A 19 46.22 -39.19 -70.53
CA CYS A 19 45.68 -40.29 -71.35
C CYS A 19 44.26 -40.05 -71.91
N ASP A 20 43.48 -39.16 -71.32
CA ASP A 20 42.15 -38.80 -71.82
C ASP A 20 42.17 -37.69 -72.90
N TYR A 21 43.30 -37.02 -73.12
CA TYR A 21 43.54 -36.15 -74.28
C TYR A 21 44.15 -36.96 -75.42
N SER A 22 43.49 -38.07 -75.80
CA SER A 22 43.76 -38.69 -77.09
C SER A 22 43.40 -37.67 -78.17
N ASP A 23 44.38 -37.29 -79.00
CA ASP A 23 44.17 -36.71 -80.33
C ASP A 23 42.88 -37.28 -80.94
N SER A 24 42.09 -36.41 -81.56
CA SER A 24 40.90 -36.67 -82.39
C SER A 24 40.85 -38.02 -83.13
N HIS A 25 42.00 -38.65 -83.37
CA HIS A 25 42.17 -39.93 -84.05
C HIS A 25 42.42 -41.18 -83.18
N LYS A 26 42.31 -41.13 -81.84
CA LYS A 26 42.36 -42.31 -80.91
C LYS A 26 43.45 -43.35 -81.25
N ASN A 27 44.65 -42.89 -81.59
CA ASN A 27 45.75 -43.77 -81.96
C ASN A 27 46.41 -44.41 -80.72
N LYS A 28 46.23 -45.73 -80.55
CA LYS A 28 46.73 -46.49 -79.39
C LYS A 28 48.26 -46.54 -79.28
N VAL A 29 48.99 -46.29 -80.36
CA VAL A 29 50.47 -46.35 -80.36
C VAL A 29 51.08 -45.23 -79.51
N TRP A 30 50.49 -44.03 -79.55
CA TRP A 30 51.00 -42.85 -78.85
C TRP A 30 50.60 -42.78 -77.37
N GLN A 31 49.56 -43.52 -76.98
CA GLN A 31 49.06 -43.51 -75.60
C GLN A 31 50.13 -43.96 -74.60
N GLY A 32 50.95 -44.96 -74.94
CA GLY A 32 52.04 -45.43 -74.07
C GLY A 32 53.10 -44.34 -73.83
N PHE A 33 53.48 -43.61 -74.88
CA PHE A 33 54.46 -42.51 -74.79
C PHE A 33 53.91 -41.30 -74.03
N ALA A 34 52.66 -40.92 -74.28
CA ALA A 34 52.00 -39.83 -73.57
C ALA A 34 51.80 -40.16 -72.08
N ALA A 35 51.40 -41.41 -71.77
CA ALA A 35 51.31 -41.90 -70.40
C ALA A 35 52.67 -41.86 -69.69
N MET A 36 53.73 -42.29 -70.37
CA MET A 36 55.09 -42.27 -69.84
C MET A 36 55.59 -40.85 -69.56
N MET A 37 55.35 -39.90 -70.46
CA MET A 37 55.70 -38.50 -70.26
C MET A 37 54.87 -37.86 -69.13
N ALA A 38 53.56 -38.13 -69.07
CA ALA A 38 52.72 -37.67 -67.97
C ALA A 38 53.19 -38.23 -66.62
N ALA A 39 53.59 -39.50 -66.58
CA ALA A 39 54.15 -40.12 -65.38
C ALA A 39 55.50 -39.51 -64.98
N ALA A 40 56.36 -39.17 -65.95
CA ALA A 40 57.63 -38.48 -65.68
C ALA A 40 57.40 -37.08 -65.08
N TYR A 41 56.50 -36.29 -65.68
CA TYR A 41 56.14 -34.98 -65.13
C TYR A 41 55.43 -35.07 -63.78
N ALA A 42 54.54 -36.04 -63.58
CA ALA A 42 53.89 -36.27 -62.30
C ALA A 42 54.92 -36.62 -61.22
N LYS A 43 55.92 -37.45 -61.54
CA LYS A 43 57.03 -37.77 -60.63
C LYS A 43 57.84 -36.53 -60.25
N ASP A 44 58.19 -35.69 -61.22
CA ASP A 44 58.94 -34.46 -60.94
C ASP A 44 58.12 -33.45 -60.13
N LEU A 45 56.82 -33.32 -60.40
CA LEU A 45 55.90 -32.51 -59.61
C LEU A 45 55.81 -33.01 -58.16
N LEU A 46 55.64 -34.32 -57.96
CA LEU A 46 55.59 -34.94 -56.64
C LEU A 46 56.91 -34.80 -55.87
N ARG A 47 58.06 -34.65 -56.56
CA ARG A 47 59.35 -34.34 -55.91
C ARG A 47 59.45 -32.91 -55.40
N GLN A 48 58.69 -31.98 -55.96
CA GLN A 48 58.70 -30.57 -55.54
C GLN A 48 57.67 -30.26 -54.45
N ILE A 49 56.72 -31.16 -54.20
CA ILE A 49 55.66 -30.97 -53.19
C ILE A 49 56.05 -31.74 -51.92
N PRO A 50 56.53 -31.07 -50.86
CA PRO A 50 56.81 -31.74 -49.60
C PRO A 50 55.50 -32.29 -48.99
N PRO A 51 55.50 -33.52 -48.45
CA PRO A 51 54.30 -34.15 -47.87
C PRO A 51 53.60 -33.30 -46.82
N SER A 52 54.37 -32.55 -46.01
CA SER A 52 53.87 -31.65 -44.98
C SER A 52 52.97 -30.53 -45.52
N LYS A 53 53.14 -30.11 -46.77
CA LYS A 53 52.23 -29.13 -47.39
C LYS A 53 50.89 -29.75 -47.76
N VAL A 54 50.86 -31.01 -48.17
CA VAL A 54 49.61 -31.69 -48.53
C VAL A 54 48.81 -32.03 -47.27
N GLU A 55 49.47 -32.48 -46.21
CA GLU A 55 48.83 -32.76 -44.92
C GLU A 55 48.28 -31.50 -44.23
N ALA A 56 48.85 -30.32 -44.52
CA ALA A 56 48.37 -29.03 -44.00
C ALA A 56 47.19 -28.45 -44.78
N GLU A 57 46.88 -28.97 -45.97
CA GLU A 57 45.72 -28.52 -46.74
C GLU A 57 44.41 -29.06 -46.14
N LYS A 58 43.35 -28.27 -46.22
CA LYS A 58 42.05 -28.67 -45.69
C LYS A 58 41.35 -29.65 -46.64
N PRO A 59 40.62 -30.66 -46.12
CA PRO A 59 39.74 -31.47 -46.93
C PRO A 59 38.72 -30.62 -47.69
N ILE A 60 38.34 -31.04 -48.90
CA ILE A 60 37.41 -30.28 -49.74
C ILE A 60 36.01 -30.18 -49.11
N SER A 61 35.64 -31.15 -48.28
CA SER A 61 34.38 -31.18 -47.51
C SER A 61 34.29 -30.03 -46.52
N GLU A 62 35.38 -29.70 -45.82
CA GLU A 62 35.42 -28.53 -44.92
C GLU A 62 35.32 -27.22 -45.70
N ILE A 63 36.00 -27.12 -46.84
CA ILE A 63 35.93 -25.92 -47.70
C ILE A 63 34.51 -25.73 -48.25
N LEU A 64 33.86 -26.81 -48.71
CA LEU A 64 32.48 -26.76 -49.18
C LEU A 64 31.49 -26.41 -48.07
N SER A 65 31.66 -26.96 -46.86
CA SER A 65 30.83 -26.60 -45.70
C SER A 65 31.01 -25.12 -45.30
N SER A 66 32.24 -24.59 -45.41
CA SER A 66 32.51 -23.17 -45.17
C SER A 66 31.85 -22.30 -46.23
N ILE A 67 31.89 -22.70 -47.51
CA ILE A 67 31.24 -21.98 -48.61
C ILE A 67 29.71 -22.03 -48.47
N GLU A 68 29.14 -23.16 -48.06
CA GLU A 68 27.70 -23.28 -47.78
C GLU A 68 27.28 -22.42 -46.59
N SER A 69 28.06 -22.38 -45.51
CA SER A 69 27.83 -21.48 -44.37
C SER A 69 27.86 -20.03 -44.80
N THR A 70 28.93 -19.60 -45.48
CA THR A 70 29.06 -18.22 -45.99
C THR A 70 27.94 -17.89 -47.00
N GLY A 71 27.55 -18.84 -47.84
CA GLY A 71 26.44 -18.69 -48.79
C GLY A 71 25.09 -18.50 -48.08
N ASN A 72 24.83 -19.26 -47.01
CA ASN A 72 23.63 -19.11 -46.19
C ASN A 72 23.62 -17.80 -45.42
N GLU A 73 24.74 -17.41 -44.80
CA GLU A 73 24.91 -16.12 -44.13
C GLU A 73 24.67 -14.95 -45.09
N THR A 74 25.24 -15.02 -46.30
CA THR A 74 25.04 -14.01 -47.35
C THR A 74 23.57 -13.95 -47.78
N LYS A 75 22.92 -15.12 -47.96
CA LYS A 75 21.49 -15.19 -48.29
C LYS A 75 20.63 -14.56 -47.19
N HIS A 76 20.92 -14.85 -45.92
CA HIS A 76 20.22 -14.25 -44.78
C HIS A 76 20.41 -12.73 -44.74
N ALA A 77 21.64 -12.24 -44.94
CA ALA A 77 21.93 -10.81 -45.00
C ALA A 77 21.16 -10.12 -46.13
N VAL A 78 21.14 -10.71 -47.34
CA VAL A 78 20.39 -10.15 -48.49
C VAL A 78 18.87 -10.15 -48.23
N MET A 79 18.33 -11.21 -47.61
CA MET A 79 16.91 -11.26 -47.24
C MET A 79 16.54 -10.20 -46.20
N SER A 80 17.40 -9.98 -45.19
CA SER A 80 17.25 -8.92 -44.19
C SER A 80 17.29 -7.54 -44.84
N MET A 81 18.25 -7.28 -45.74
CA MET A 81 18.33 -6.00 -46.45
C MET A 81 17.09 -5.74 -47.31
N ALA A 82 16.52 -6.79 -47.92
CA ALA A 82 15.30 -6.68 -48.70
C ALA A 82 14.06 -6.36 -47.84
N SER A 83 13.94 -6.98 -46.65
CA SER A 83 12.87 -6.65 -45.70
C SER A 83 13.03 -5.23 -45.15
N ASP A 84 14.25 -4.82 -44.80
CA ASP A 84 14.52 -3.48 -44.26
C ASP A 84 14.22 -2.39 -45.29
N HIS A 85 14.59 -2.63 -46.55
CA HIS A 85 14.25 -1.73 -47.66
C HIS A 85 12.74 -1.66 -47.90
N ARG A 86 12.02 -2.78 -47.76
CA ARG A 86 10.55 -2.82 -47.90
C ARG A 86 9.87 -2.08 -46.75
N PHE A 87 10.36 -2.28 -45.53
CA PHE A 87 9.90 -1.55 -44.35
C PHE A 87 10.09 -0.04 -44.53
N ALA A 88 11.30 0.41 -44.89
CA ALA A 88 11.59 1.83 -45.09
C ALA A 88 10.67 2.50 -46.13
N LYS A 89 10.33 1.78 -47.22
CA LYS A 89 9.34 2.26 -48.19
C LYS A 89 7.94 2.37 -47.61
N THR A 90 7.52 1.38 -46.82
CA THR A 90 6.19 1.31 -46.21
C THR A 90 6.03 2.35 -45.11
N GLU A 91 7.04 2.54 -44.27
CA GLU A 91 7.12 3.58 -43.25
C GLU A 91 7.05 4.97 -43.90
N ARG A 92 7.84 5.21 -44.96
CA ARG A 92 7.78 6.48 -45.71
C ARG A 92 6.44 6.72 -46.38
N TRP A 93 5.77 5.66 -46.81
CA TRP A 93 4.43 5.74 -47.39
C TRP A 93 3.38 6.11 -46.36
N LEU A 94 3.33 5.43 -45.21
CA LEU A 94 2.37 5.74 -44.15
C LEU A 94 2.71 7.04 -43.41
N SER A 95 3.97 7.46 -43.41
CA SER A 95 4.47 8.67 -42.74
C SER A 95 3.93 8.79 -41.31
N PRO A 96 4.17 7.80 -40.43
CA PRO A 96 3.62 7.80 -39.07
C PRO A 96 4.19 8.96 -38.25
N PRO A 97 3.43 9.51 -37.29
CA PRO A 97 3.97 10.47 -36.34
C PRO A 97 4.97 9.82 -35.38
N ASP A 98 6.01 10.57 -35.01
CA ASP A 98 7.03 10.09 -34.07
C ASP A 98 6.50 10.14 -32.62
N CYS A 99 6.13 8.97 -32.10
CA CYS A 99 5.63 8.82 -30.73
C CYS A 99 6.76 8.90 -29.69
N SER A 100 8.02 8.74 -30.11
CA SER A 100 9.18 8.74 -29.20
C SER A 100 9.45 10.12 -28.61
N THR A 101 9.06 11.21 -29.30
CA THR A 101 9.29 12.58 -28.80
C THR A 101 8.61 12.82 -27.45
N ASN A 102 7.35 12.39 -27.31
CA ASN A 102 6.54 12.60 -26.11
C ASN A 102 7.03 11.71 -24.97
N ALA A 103 7.31 10.43 -25.27
CA ALA A 103 7.90 9.50 -24.31
C ALA A 103 9.28 9.97 -23.82
N ASN A 104 10.15 10.45 -24.71
CA ASN A 104 11.49 10.94 -24.35
C ASN A 104 11.42 12.22 -23.51
N LEU A 105 10.50 13.14 -23.83
CA LEU A 105 10.27 14.33 -23.02
C LEU A 105 9.77 13.97 -21.62
N ALA A 106 8.85 13.01 -21.52
CA ALA A 106 8.35 12.48 -20.25
C ALA A 106 9.47 11.81 -19.44
N ARG A 107 10.33 10.98 -20.07
CA ARG A 107 11.50 10.36 -19.41
C ARG A 107 12.44 11.41 -18.82
N LYS A 108 12.72 12.49 -19.54
CA LYS A 108 13.59 13.59 -19.06
C LYS A 108 13.01 14.33 -17.86
N ARG A 109 11.68 14.46 -17.80
CA ARG A 109 10.97 15.16 -16.72
C ARG A 109 10.63 14.25 -15.53
N ARG A 110 10.73 12.93 -15.69
CA ARG A 110 10.38 11.94 -14.68
C ARG A 110 11.45 11.88 -13.59
N HIS A 111 11.05 12.12 -12.33
CA HIS A 111 11.88 11.81 -11.17
C HIS A 111 11.97 10.29 -10.95
N PRO A 112 13.11 9.76 -10.47
CA PRO A 112 13.27 8.34 -10.16
C PRO A 112 12.18 7.84 -9.19
N GLY A 113 11.60 6.67 -9.48
CA GLY A 113 10.54 6.06 -8.67
C GLY A 113 9.11 6.54 -8.98
N THR A 114 8.92 7.64 -9.71
CA THR A 114 7.59 8.13 -10.09
C THR A 114 6.85 7.12 -10.97
N GLY A 115 5.64 6.73 -10.55
CA GLY A 115 4.81 5.73 -11.26
C GLY A 115 4.99 4.29 -10.75
N ALA A 116 5.94 4.01 -9.85
CA ALA A 116 6.12 2.68 -9.27
C ALA A 116 4.90 2.21 -8.45
N TRP A 117 4.21 3.13 -7.78
CA TRP A 117 2.97 2.85 -7.06
C TRP A 117 1.89 2.23 -7.96
N LEU A 118 1.83 2.65 -9.24
CA LEU A 118 0.86 2.13 -10.20
C LEU A 118 1.24 0.72 -10.63
N LEU A 119 2.53 0.48 -10.88
CA LEU A 119 3.05 -0.85 -11.21
C LEU A 119 2.80 -1.86 -10.08
N ASN A 120 2.89 -1.42 -8.83
CA ASN A 120 2.64 -2.26 -7.65
C ASN A 120 1.16 -2.40 -7.29
N SER A 121 0.27 -1.67 -7.97
CA SER A 121 -1.16 -1.71 -7.66
C SER A 121 -1.80 -3.05 -8.04
N PRO A 122 -2.74 -3.59 -7.25
CA PRO A 122 -3.47 -4.81 -7.59
C PRO A 122 -4.15 -4.71 -8.96
N VAL A 123 -4.69 -3.54 -9.28
CA VAL A 123 -5.38 -3.24 -10.54
C VAL A 123 -4.46 -3.40 -11.76
N PHE A 124 -3.21 -2.93 -11.68
CA PHE A 124 -2.25 -3.10 -12.76
C PHE A 124 -1.80 -4.56 -12.89
N GLN A 125 -1.65 -5.28 -11.78
CA GLN A 125 -1.26 -6.70 -11.79
C GLN A 125 -2.37 -7.57 -12.40
N GLU A 126 -3.64 -7.33 -12.04
CA GLU A 126 -4.80 -7.95 -12.69
C GLU A 126 -4.82 -7.68 -14.20
N TRP A 127 -4.57 -6.43 -14.59
CA TRP A 127 -4.48 -6.06 -15.98
C TRP A 127 -3.35 -6.83 -16.67
N LYS A 128 -2.13 -6.83 -16.14
CA LYS A 128 -0.98 -7.53 -16.72
C LYS A 128 -1.22 -9.04 -16.90
N LEU A 129 -1.88 -9.68 -15.93
CA LEU A 129 -2.21 -11.11 -15.96
C LEU A 129 -3.29 -11.46 -17.00
N GLY A 130 -4.14 -10.51 -17.39
CA GLY A 130 -5.23 -10.74 -18.35
C GLY A 130 -6.61 -10.91 -17.72
N THR A 131 -6.73 -10.86 -16.38
CA THR A 131 -8.04 -10.90 -15.71
C THR A 131 -8.83 -9.62 -15.95
N ARG A 132 -8.13 -8.49 -16.10
CA ARG A 132 -8.70 -7.20 -16.52
C ARG A 132 -8.15 -6.81 -17.90
N GLN A 133 -9.02 -6.66 -18.90
CA GLN A 133 -8.55 -6.33 -20.26
C GLN A 133 -8.27 -4.84 -20.47
N HIS A 134 -9.00 -3.96 -19.76
CA HIS A 134 -8.99 -2.53 -19.99
C HIS A 134 -8.72 -1.77 -18.70
N LEU A 135 -7.85 -0.75 -18.78
CA LEU A 135 -7.55 0.14 -17.67
C LEU A 135 -7.60 1.60 -18.15
N TRP A 136 -8.41 2.41 -17.47
CA TRP A 136 -8.53 3.84 -17.71
C TRP A 136 -7.94 4.63 -16.55
N LEU A 137 -6.98 5.50 -16.87
CA LEU A 137 -6.31 6.38 -15.92
C LEU A 137 -6.78 7.81 -16.16
N TYR A 138 -7.55 8.35 -15.23
CA TYR A 138 -8.02 9.72 -15.32
C TYR A 138 -7.06 10.69 -14.64
N GLY A 139 -6.90 11.88 -15.23
CA GLY A 139 -6.11 12.95 -14.61
C GLY A 139 -6.41 14.33 -15.19
N LEU A 140 -6.23 15.35 -14.37
CA LEU A 140 -6.37 16.76 -14.75
C LEU A 140 -5.37 17.16 -15.86
N ALA A 141 -5.64 18.27 -16.53
CA ALA A 141 -4.66 18.89 -17.42
C ALA A 141 -3.39 19.22 -16.62
N GLY A 142 -2.21 18.91 -17.16
CA GLY A 142 -0.94 19.22 -16.50
C GLY A 142 -0.57 18.36 -15.27
N CYS A 143 -1.42 17.44 -14.80
CA CYS A 143 -1.10 16.57 -13.65
C CYS A 143 -0.06 15.47 -13.96
N GLY A 144 0.53 15.50 -15.16
CA GLY A 144 1.62 14.63 -15.54
C GLY A 144 1.21 13.23 -16.02
N LYS A 145 -0.01 13.02 -16.56
CA LYS A 145 -0.52 11.73 -17.09
C LYS A 145 0.47 10.96 -17.99
N THR A 146 1.23 11.67 -18.81
CA THR A 146 2.24 11.09 -19.70
C THR A 146 3.38 10.41 -18.95
N ILE A 147 3.69 10.83 -17.71
CA ILE A 147 4.75 10.25 -16.87
C ILE A 147 4.43 8.79 -16.46
N PRO A 148 3.27 8.47 -15.84
CA PRO A 148 2.90 7.08 -15.56
C PRO A 148 2.71 6.27 -16.84
N SER A 149 2.16 6.82 -17.93
CA SER A 149 2.07 6.12 -19.24
C SER A 149 3.44 5.67 -19.75
N THR A 150 4.43 6.55 -19.67
CA THR A 150 5.81 6.25 -20.08
C THR A 150 6.49 5.25 -19.13
N THR A 151 6.13 5.30 -17.84
CA THR A 151 6.64 4.34 -16.84
C THR A 151 6.10 2.94 -17.06
N ILE A 152 4.82 2.82 -17.41
CA ILE A 152 4.23 1.56 -17.85
C ILE A 152 4.90 1.09 -19.14
N LEU A 153 5.08 1.96 -20.14
CA LEU A 153 5.75 1.63 -21.39
C LEU A 153 7.14 1.05 -21.15
N ASP A 154 7.98 1.72 -20.35
CA ASP A 154 9.33 1.25 -20.03
C ASP A 154 9.31 -0.11 -19.31
N HIS A 155 8.36 -0.33 -18.38
CA HIS A 155 8.21 -1.60 -17.68
C HIS A 155 7.77 -2.74 -18.62
N LEU A 156 6.88 -2.47 -19.56
CA LEU A 156 6.39 -3.48 -20.51
C LEU A 156 7.42 -3.80 -21.59
N LEU A 157 8.23 -2.82 -22.02
CA LEU A 157 9.33 -3.04 -22.97
C LEU A 157 10.45 -3.91 -22.40
N GLN A 158 10.58 -4.02 -21.07
CA GLN A 158 11.51 -4.98 -20.44
C GLN A 158 11.00 -6.43 -20.48
N ILE A 159 9.73 -6.63 -20.84
CA ILE A 159 9.07 -7.93 -20.85
C ILE A 159 8.97 -8.40 -22.30
N ASP A 160 10.01 -9.10 -22.77
CA ASP A 160 10.14 -9.59 -24.17
C ASP A 160 9.10 -10.63 -24.61
N THR A 161 8.11 -10.94 -23.77
CA THR A 161 7.10 -11.96 -24.07
C THR A 161 5.90 -11.44 -24.88
N TYR A 162 5.67 -10.12 -24.89
CA TYR A 162 4.47 -9.54 -25.50
C TYR A 162 4.80 -8.33 -26.38
N THR A 163 4.01 -8.15 -27.42
CA THR A 163 4.08 -6.95 -28.27
C THR A 163 3.50 -5.76 -27.51
N THR A 164 4.32 -4.73 -27.29
CA THR A 164 3.89 -3.48 -26.66
C THR A 164 3.85 -2.35 -27.68
N LEU A 165 2.68 -1.73 -27.82
CA LEU A 165 2.44 -0.59 -28.72
C LEU A 165 2.09 0.64 -27.88
N ALA A 166 2.54 1.81 -28.30
CA ALA A 166 2.21 3.06 -27.64
C ALA A 166 1.94 4.21 -28.61
N PHE A 167 0.96 5.03 -28.27
CA PHE A 167 0.68 6.28 -28.96
C PHE A 167 0.40 7.39 -27.94
N PHE A 168 0.95 8.57 -28.20
CA PHE A 168 0.79 9.74 -27.34
C PHE A 168 0.12 10.84 -28.16
N PHE A 169 -1.13 11.15 -27.83
CA PHE A 169 -1.78 12.33 -28.41
C PHE A 169 -1.09 13.61 -27.91
N ASP A 170 -1.11 14.65 -28.72
CA ASP A 170 -0.47 15.93 -28.41
C ASP A 170 -1.25 17.10 -29.01
N PHE A 171 -1.80 17.96 -28.15
CA PHE A 171 -2.52 19.17 -28.54
C PHE A 171 -1.64 20.16 -29.32
N SER A 172 -0.32 20.09 -29.19
CA SER A 172 0.61 20.97 -29.90
C SER A 172 1.03 20.44 -31.26
N ASP A 173 0.86 19.13 -31.54
CA ASP A 173 1.27 18.50 -32.81
C ASP A 173 0.03 18.04 -33.60
N PRO A 174 -0.34 18.72 -34.71
CA PRO A 174 -1.49 18.35 -35.54
C PRO A 174 -1.43 16.93 -36.11
N ARG A 175 -0.24 16.31 -36.17
CA ARG A 175 -0.05 14.92 -36.64
C ARG A 175 -0.27 13.88 -35.52
N LYS A 176 -0.67 14.32 -34.32
CA LYS A 176 -0.95 13.45 -33.16
C LYS A 176 -2.30 13.75 -32.55
N GLN A 177 -3.28 14.13 -33.38
CA GLN A 177 -4.62 14.52 -32.94
C GLN A 177 -5.74 13.71 -33.59
N LYS A 178 -5.44 12.89 -34.60
CA LYS A 178 -6.46 12.13 -35.35
C LYS A 178 -6.30 10.63 -35.15
N LEU A 179 -7.42 9.91 -35.27
CA LEU A 179 -7.45 8.45 -35.27
C LEU A 179 -6.56 7.87 -36.38
N GLU A 180 -6.57 8.50 -37.55
CA GLU A 180 -5.74 8.09 -38.69
C GLU A 180 -4.24 8.06 -38.36
N ASP A 181 -3.74 9.05 -37.62
CA ASP A 181 -2.34 9.15 -37.21
C ASP A 181 -1.96 8.05 -36.20
N LEU A 182 -2.86 7.76 -35.27
CA LEU A 182 -2.74 6.63 -34.35
C LEU A 182 -2.66 5.30 -35.11
N LEU A 183 -3.55 5.08 -36.07
CA LEU A 183 -3.56 3.86 -36.89
C LEU A 183 -2.28 3.72 -37.73
N ARG A 184 -1.79 4.80 -38.33
CA ARG A 184 -0.51 4.82 -39.08
C ARG A 184 0.65 4.39 -38.18
N SER A 185 0.73 4.95 -36.97
CA SER A 185 1.76 4.61 -36.00
C SER A 185 1.68 3.15 -35.53
N LEU A 186 0.48 2.68 -35.18
CA LEU A 186 0.29 1.29 -34.73
C LEU A 186 0.63 0.29 -35.84
N ALA A 187 0.27 0.57 -37.10
CA ALA A 187 0.60 -0.29 -38.23
C ALA A 187 2.11 -0.45 -38.42
N VAL A 188 2.87 0.65 -38.30
CA VAL A 188 4.34 0.62 -38.42
C VAL A 188 4.98 -0.10 -37.22
N GLN A 189 4.50 0.13 -36.00
CA GLN A 189 4.98 -0.58 -34.81
C GLN A 189 4.71 -2.09 -34.89
N LEU A 190 3.56 -2.50 -35.42
CA LEU A 190 3.20 -3.91 -35.61
C LEU A 190 3.99 -4.60 -36.72
N TYR A 191 4.63 -3.88 -37.65
CA TYR A 191 5.35 -4.49 -38.76
C TYR A 191 6.44 -5.46 -38.28
N HIS A 192 7.14 -5.11 -37.19
CA HIS A 192 8.24 -5.90 -36.65
C HIS A 192 7.80 -7.06 -35.74
N THR A 193 6.51 -7.18 -35.45
CA THR A 193 6.00 -8.16 -34.47
C THR A 193 5.82 -9.56 -35.04
N GLY A 194 5.82 -9.70 -36.37
CA GLY A 194 5.85 -11.00 -37.04
C GLY A 194 5.66 -10.94 -38.55
N ASN A 195 6.16 -11.97 -39.24
CA ASN A 195 6.11 -12.08 -40.71
C ASN A 195 4.69 -12.04 -41.29
N GLU A 196 3.66 -12.41 -40.52
CA GLU A 196 2.27 -12.36 -40.98
C GLU A 196 1.70 -10.94 -40.91
N ALA A 197 1.96 -10.22 -39.82
CA ALA A 197 1.55 -8.82 -39.68
C ALA A 197 2.22 -7.96 -40.77
N ALA A 198 3.53 -8.13 -41.00
CA ALA A 198 4.27 -7.48 -42.08
C ALA A 198 3.63 -7.75 -43.46
N ARG A 199 3.29 -9.01 -43.75
CA ARG A 199 2.63 -9.41 -45.02
C ARG A 199 1.28 -8.72 -45.22
N ARG A 200 0.49 -8.47 -44.15
CA ARG A 200 -0.79 -7.74 -44.27
C ARG A 200 -0.55 -6.29 -44.70
N LEU A 201 0.40 -5.61 -44.07
CA LEU A 201 0.74 -4.23 -44.43
C LEU A 201 1.35 -4.15 -45.84
N ASP A 202 2.19 -5.11 -46.22
CA ASP A 202 2.75 -5.22 -47.58
C ASP A 202 1.69 -5.45 -48.66
N SER A 203 0.65 -6.22 -48.34
CA SER A 203 -0.50 -6.41 -49.22
C SER A 203 -1.29 -5.11 -49.38
N LEU A 204 -1.47 -4.35 -48.29
CA LEU A 204 -2.11 -3.05 -48.34
C LEU A 204 -1.29 -2.08 -49.21
N PHE A 205 0.03 -2.01 -49.01
CA PHE A 205 0.94 -1.18 -49.79
C PHE A 205 0.85 -1.49 -51.31
N THR A 206 0.87 -2.76 -51.67
CA THR A 206 0.80 -3.21 -53.08
C THR A 206 -0.56 -2.88 -53.70
N SER A 207 -1.66 -3.13 -52.99
CA SER A 207 -3.03 -2.81 -53.47
C SER A 207 -3.27 -1.30 -53.72
N HIS A 208 -2.46 -0.45 -53.08
CA HIS A 208 -2.50 1.00 -53.26
C HIS A 208 -1.52 1.50 -54.34
N GLY A 209 -1.15 0.62 -55.27
CA GLY A 209 -0.31 0.93 -56.42
C GLY A 209 1.15 1.14 -56.02
N ASP A 210 1.68 0.25 -55.18
CA ASP A 210 3.02 0.32 -54.61
C ASP A 210 3.31 1.67 -53.91
N GLY A 211 2.36 2.10 -53.08
CA GLY A 211 2.48 3.33 -52.29
C GLY A 211 2.18 4.62 -53.04
N ARG A 212 1.63 4.57 -54.27
CA ARG A 212 1.22 5.77 -55.03
C ARG A 212 0.00 6.47 -54.44
N ARG A 213 -0.86 5.76 -53.70
CA ARG A 213 -2.06 6.30 -53.05
C ARG A 213 -2.02 6.01 -51.55
N GLN A 214 -2.57 6.91 -50.74
CA GLN A 214 -2.76 6.68 -49.31
C GLN A 214 -3.99 5.78 -49.07
N PRO A 215 -3.99 4.92 -48.05
CA PRO A 215 -5.19 4.19 -47.64
C PRO A 215 -6.14 5.14 -46.92
N ASP A 216 -7.45 4.89 -47.00
CA ASP A 216 -8.42 5.57 -46.15
C ASP A 216 -8.40 4.99 -44.71
N THR A 217 -9.03 5.69 -43.77
CA THR A 217 -9.06 5.32 -42.36
C THR A 217 -9.68 3.95 -42.12
N ASN A 218 -10.67 3.54 -42.91
CA ASN A 218 -11.35 2.26 -42.75
C ASN A 218 -10.48 1.09 -43.22
N ALA A 219 -9.83 1.22 -44.37
CA ALA A 219 -8.90 0.24 -44.90
C ALA A 219 -7.69 0.07 -43.97
N LEU A 220 -7.17 1.18 -43.44
CA LEU A 220 -6.08 1.16 -42.48
C LEU A 220 -6.49 0.55 -41.14
N SER A 221 -7.68 0.91 -40.62
CA SER A 221 -8.24 0.34 -39.40
C SER A 221 -8.42 -1.18 -39.53
N ALA A 222 -9.01 -1.65 -40.63
CA ALA A 222 -9.15 -3.08 -40.92
C ALA A 222 -7.79 -3.80 -41.02
N CYS A 223 -6.80 -3.15 -41.62
CA CYS A 223 -5.44 -3.69 -41.68
C CYS A 223 -4.84 -3.85 -40.28
N VAL A 224 -4.83 -2.80 -39.46
CA VAL A 224 -4.32 -2.83 -38.07
C VAL A 224 -5.05 -3.88 -37.24
N ASP A 225 -6.37 -3.95 -37.38
CA ASP A 225 -7.22 -4.95 -36.74
C ASP A 225 -6.76 -6.38 -37.04
N THR A 226 -6.52 -6.70 -38.31
CA THR A 226 -6.03 -8.02 -38.71
C THR A 226 -4.60 -8.27 -38.22
N MET A 227 -3.74 -7.25 -38.22
CA MET A 227 -2.37 -7.35 -37.73
C MET A 227 -2.35 -7.70 -36.23
N ILE A 228 -3.17 -7.03 -35.42
CA ILE A 228 -3.30 -7.30 -33.97
C ILE A 228 -3.79 -8.73 -33.72
N GLN A 229 -4.74 -9.22 -34.51
CA GLN A 229 -5.22 -10.61 -34.39
C GLN A 229 -4.13 -11.64 -34.69
N THR A 230 -3.24 -11.34 -35.64
CA THR A 230 -2.13 -12.23 -36.02
C THR A 230 -0.92 -12.12 -35.09
N ALA A 231 -0.75 -10.99 -34.39
CA ALA A 231 0.39 -10.72 -33.52
C ALA A 231 0.29 -11.38 -32.12
N GLY A 232 -0.80 -12.09 -31.83
CA GLY A 232 -1.00 -12.76 -30.54
C GLY A 232 -1.51 -11.82 -29.45
N LYS A 233 -0.89 -11.85 -28.26
CA LYS A 233 -1.26 -10.99 -27.12
C LYS A 233 -0.52 -9.65 -27.24
N VAL A 234 -1.29 -8.57 -27.36
CA VAL A 234 -0.78 -7.20 -27.61
C VAL A 234 -1.19 -6.27 -26.47
N PHE A 235 -0.23 -5.49 -25.98
CA PHE A 235 -0.45 -4.39 -25.03
C PHE A 235 -0.46 -3.07 -25.79
N ILE A 236 -1.49 -2.26 -25.55
CA ILE A 236 -1.67 -0.97 -26.23
C ILE A 236 -1.82 0.12 -25.19
N ILE A 237 -0.94 1.12 -25.25
CA ILE A 237 -0.98 2.30 -24.39
C ILE A 237 -1.37 3.50 -25.24
N ILE A 238 -2.45 4.19 -24.86
CA ILE A 238 -2.91 5.42 -25.51
C ILE A 238 -2.92 6.54 -24.49
N ASP A 239 -1.98 7.47 -24.61
CA ASP A 239 -1.88 8.61 -23.71
C ASP A 239 -2.67 9.82 -24.23
N ALA A 240 -3.27 10.57 -23.31
CA ALA A 240 -3.95 11.85 -23.55
C ALA A 240 -5.09 11.75 -24.59
N LEU A 241 -5.96 10.74 -24.46
CA LEU A 241 -7.09 10.52 -25.37
C LEU A 241 -8.01 11.75 -25.52
N ASP A 242 -8.05 12.62 -24.52
CA ASP A 242 -8.78 13.89 -24.56
C ASP A 242 -8.22 14.92 -25.56
N GLU A 243 -7.00 14.73 -26.06
CA GLU A 243 -6.35 15.59 -27.06
C GLU A 243 -6.63 15.13 -28.51
N CYS A 244 -7.41 14.06 -28.70
CA CYS A 244 -7.90 13.66 -30.01
C CYS A 244 -9.05 14.57 -30.48
N ALA A 245 -8.92 15.14 -31.68
CA ALA A 245 -9.90 16.05 -32.27
C ALA A 245 -11.25 15.37 -32.55
N ALA A 246 -11.25 14.08 -32.91
CA ALA A 246 -12.45 13.29 -33.23
C ALA A 246 -12.64 12.16 -32.20
N ARG A 247 -12.91 12.54 -30.94
CA ARG A 247 -12.98 11.60 -29.81
C ARG A 247 -14.04 10.50 -29.98
N GLU A 248 -15.18 10.81 -30.58
CA GLU A 248 -16.26 9.81 -30.78
C GLU A 248 -15.82 8.66 -31.69
N GLU A 249 -15.20 8.97 -32.82
CA GLU A 249 -14.66 7.98 -33.76
C GLU A 249 -13.59 7.11 -33.10
N LEU A 250 -12.67 7.72 -32.33
CA LEU A 250 -11.65 7.00 -31.58
C LEU A 250 -12.26 6.07 -30.54
N LEU A 251 -13.25 6.53 -29.76
CA LEU A 251 -13.93 5.70 -28.77
C LEU A 251 -14.69 4.54 -29.41
N GLN A 252 -15.29 4.74 -30.59
CA GLN A 252 -15.95 3.67 -31.33
C GLN A 252 -14.94 2.62 -31.81
N TRP A 253 -13.79 3.05 -32.34
CA TRP A 253 -12.69 2.15 -32.69
C TRP A 253 -12.17 1.36 -31.47
N LEU A 254 -11.96 2.02 -30.33
CA LEU A 254 -11.53 1.36 -29.10
C LEU A 254 -12.53 0.33 -28.58
N LYS A 255 -13.84 0.59 -28.71
CA LYS A 255 -14.87 -0.41 -28.36
C LYS A 255 -14.76 -1.66 -29.23
N HIS A 256 -14.51 -1.50 -30.52
CA HIS A 256 -14.29 -2.65 -31.42
C HIS A 256 -13.02 -3.42 -31.07
N LEU A 257 -11.94 -2.71 -30.73
CA LEU A 257 -10.67 -3.31 -30.29
C LEU A 257 -10.80 -4.05 -28.95
N ALA A 258 -11.56 -3.48 -28.02
CA ALA A 258 -11.78 -3.99 -26.67
C ALA A 258 -12.49 -5.35 -26.63
N SER A 259 -13.21 -5.72 -27.70
CA SER A 259 -13.86 -7.02 -27.86
C SER A 259 -12.89 -8.17 -28.22
N ARG A 260 -11.59 -7.88 -28.38
CA ARG A 260 -10.58 -8.80 -28.92
C ARG A 260 -9.42 -9.02 -27.92
N LYS A 261 -8.46 -9.89 -28.26
CA LYS A 261 -7.30 -10.26 -27.41
C LYS A 261 -6.28 -9.13 -27.14
N ALA A 262 -6.66 -7.86 -27.23
CA ALA A 262 -5.81 -6.72 -26.94
C ALA A 262 -6.08 -6.22 -25.53
N GLN A 263 -5.01 -5.93 -24.77
CA GLN A 263 -5.14 -5.28 -23.47
C GLN A 263 -4.80 -3.81 -23.59
N LEU A 264 -5.70 -2.96 -23.11
CA LEU A 264 -5.64 -1.54 -23.35
C LEU A 264 -5.42 -0.77 -22.05
N ILE A 265 -4.48 0.17 -22.09
CA ILE A 265 -4.36 1.24 -21.10
C ILE A 265 -4.61 2.55 -21.84
N VAL A 266 -5.52 3.37 -21.31
CA VAL A 266 -5.74 4.72 -21.83
C VAL A 266 -5.64 5.71 -20.71
N THR A 267 -5.03 6.86 -20.98
CA THR A 267 -5.11 8.03 -20.11
C THR A 267 -5.99 9.11 -20.71
N GLY A 268 -6.74 9.81 -19.88
CA GLY A 268 -7.62 10.88 -20.35
C GLY A 268 -8.17 11.76 -19.24
N ARG A 269 -9.03 12.70 -19.61
CA ARG A 269 -9.81 13.50 -18.65
C ARG A 269 -11.15 12.84 -18.35
N LEU A 270 -11.57 12.93 -17.09
CA LEU A 270 -12.98 12.81 -16.70
C LEU A 270 -13.78 13.92 -17.41
N SER A 271 -15.10 13.73 -17.55
CA SER A 271 -15.95 14.77 -18.14
C SER A 271 -15.79 16.08 -17.36
N PRO A 272 -15.74 17.24 -18.04
CA PRO A 272 -15.61 18.54 -17.37
C PRO A 272 -16.70 18.76 -16.31
N SER A 273 -17.93 18.30 -16.57
CA SER A 273 -19.05 18.41 -15.63
C SER A 273 -18.82 17.70 -14.31
N ILE A 274 -18.32 16.45 -14.34
CA ILE A 274 -18.05 15.68 -13.12
C ILE A 274 -16.85 16.26 -12.37
N LEU A 275 -15.84 16.76 -13.08
CA LEU A 275 -14.70 17.41 -12.45
C LEU A 275 -15.07 18.73 -11.76
N GLU A 276 -15.92 19.54 -12.37
CA GLU A 276 -16.46 20.74 -11.72
C GLU A 276 -17.29 20.37 -10.51
N GLU A 277 -18.16 19.36 -10.60
CA GLU A 277 -18.97 18.94 -9.46
C GLU A 277 -18.12 18.39 -8.30
N ILE A 278 -17.04 17.64 -8.60
CA ILE A 278 -16.05 17.22 -7.60
C ILE A 278 -15.37 18.44 -6.97
N ARG A 279 -14.89 19.39 -7.79
CA ARG A 279 -14.16 20.56 -7.31
C ARG A 279 -15.06 21.47 -6.46
N ASP A 280 -16.30 21.67 -6.86
CA ASP A 280 -17.23 22.56 -6.16
C ASP A 280 -17.65 21.89 -4.85
N LYS A 281 -18.12 20.63 -4.87
CA LYS A 281 -18.53 19.93 -3.63
C LYS A 281 -17.38 19.65 -2.67
N ILE A 282 -16.23 19.17 -3.17
CA ILE A 282 -15.09 18.83 -2.30
C ILE A 282 -14.24 20.06 -1.97
N GLY A 283 -14.17 21.04 -2.86
CA GLY A 283 -13.47 22.29 -2.59
C GLY A 283 -14.21 23.12 -1.54
N ASP A 284 -15.51 23.35 -1.75
CA ASP A 284 -16.31 24.18 -0.85
C ASP A 284 -16.56 23.49 0.50
N GLY A 285 -16.79 22.17 0.51
CA GLY A 285 -17.00 21.41 1.75
C GLY A 285 -15.74 21.15 2.58
N ALA A 286 -14.55 21.35 2.00
CA ALA A 286 -13.30 21.16 2.74
C ALA A 286 -13.07 22.26 3.77
N ASP A 287 -13.60 23.47 3.55
CA ASP A 287 -13.43 24.65 4.41
C ASP A 287 -11.96 24.83 4.90
N GLY A 288 -11.00 24.62 4.00
CA GLY A 288 -9.56 24.70 4.29
C GLY A 288 -8.93 23.45 4.94
N MET A 289 -9.70 22.41 5.27
CA MET A 289 -9.22 21.15 5.85
C MET A 289 -8.94 20.09 4.78
N PHE A 290 -7.66 19.98 4.38
CA PHE A 290 -7.19 19.01 3.37
C PHE A 290 -7.53 17.54 3.68
N ARG A 291 -7.69 17.18 4.97
CA ARG A 291 -8.02 15.82 5.37
C ARG A 291 -9.42 15.39 4.93
N TRP A 292 -10.39 16.30 4.97
CA TRP A 292 -11.73 16.00 4.49
C TRP A 292 -11.71 15.70 2.99
N ALA A 293 -11.05 16.57 2.21
CA ALA A 293 -10.88 16.38 0.79
C ALA A 293 -10.19 15.04 0.46
N ALA A 294 -9.14 14.69 1.21
CA ALA A 294 -8.45 13.40 1.04
C ALA A 294 -9.39 12.21 1.28
N CYS A 295 -10.15 12.20 2.38
CA CYS A 295 -11.11 11.13 2.69
C CYS A 295 -12.21 11.00 1.63
N GLN A 296 -12.74 12.12 1.13
CA GLN A 296 -13.77 12.07 0.09
C GLN A 296 -13.20 11.61 -1.25
N LEU A 297 -11.98 12.04 -1.60
CA LEU A 297 -11.29 11.59 -2.82
C LEU A 297 -10.96 10.09 -2.79
N GLU A 298 -10.55 9.54 -1.65
CA GLU A 298 -10.37 8.09 -1.49
C GLU A 298 -11.68 7.31 -1.71
N THR A 299 -12.79 7.85 -1.24
CA THR A 299 -14.12 7.26 -1.43
C THR A 299 -14.53 7.30 -2.90
N LEU A 300 -14.33 8.44 -3.57
CA LEU A 300 -14.59 8.59 -5.00
C LEU A 300 -13.67 7.71 -5.86
N ALA A 301 -12.42 7.50 -5.44
CA ALA A 301 -11.48 6.63 -6.14
C ALA A 301 -11.94 5.16 -6.19
N ARG A 302 -12.84 4.74 -5.28
CA ARG A 302 -13.44 3.38 -5.28
C ARG A 302 -14.63 3.25 -6.24
N CYS A 303 -15.13 4.35 -6.81
CA CYS A 303 -16.27 4.33 -7.71
C CYS A 303 -15.89 3.73 -9.08
N LEU A 304 -16.69 2.77 -9.55
CA LEU A 304 -16.42 2.04 -10.79
C LEU A 304 -17.09 2.66 -12.04
N SER A 305 -17.93 3.68 -11.88
CA SER A 305 -18.63 4.33 -12.98
C SER A 305 -18.87 5.83 -12.71
N PRO A 306 -19.03 6.65 -13.76
CA PRO A 306 -19.46 8.04 -13.62
C PRO A 306 -20.75 8.20 -12.81
N ALA A 307 -21.75 7.34 -13.03
CA ALA A 307 -22.99 7.36 -12.25
C ALA A 307 -22.77 7.05 -10.76
N ALA A 308 -21.81 6.17 -10.43
CA ALA A 308 -21.43 5.91 -9.04
C ALA A 308 -20.71 7.12 -8.41
N ILE A 309 -19.89 7.83 -9.19
CA ILE A 309 -19.26 9.09 -8.74
C ILE A 309 -20.34 10.14 -8.46
N GLU A 310 -21.27 10.38 -9.38
CA GLU A 310 -22.38 11.32 -9.20
C GLU A 310 -23.25 10.97 -7.98
N THR A 311 -23.59 9.69 -7.82
CA THR A 311 -24.36 9.21 -6.65
C THR A 311 -23.57 9.43 -5.35
N THR A 312 -22.28 9.16 -5.35
CA THR A 312 -21.42 9.35 -4.18
C THR A 312 -21.28 10.83 -3.84
N LEU A 313 -21.08 11.69 -4.84
CA LEU A 313 -21.08 13.15 -4.72
C LEU A 313 -22.39 13.71 -4.18
N MET A 314 -23.53 13.11 -4.52
CA MET A 314 -24.84 13.49 -3.97
C MET A 314 -25.00 13.08 -2.50
N SER A 315 -24.32 12.01 -2.09
CA SER A 315 -24.35 11.48 -0.73
C SER A 315 -23.21 11.98 0.17
N LEU A 316 -22.35 12.88 -0.29
CA LEU A 316 -21.20 13.35 0.49
C LEU A 316 -21.63 13.99 1.83
N PRO A 317 -20.81 13.88 2.88
CA PRO A 317 -20.96 14.70 4.08
C PRO A 317 -20.88 16.20 3.72
N ARG A 318 -21.48 17.08 4.52
CA ARG A 318 -21.36 18.53 4.29
C ARG A 318 -19.98 19.06 4.63
N ASP A 319 -19.41 18.53 5.71
CA ASP A 319 -18.14 18.94 6.28
C ASP A 319 -17.48 17.75 7.02
N LEU A 320 -16.37 18.03 7.70
CA LEU A 320 -15.64 17.05 8.48
C LEU A 320 -16.42 16.55 9.70
N ASN A 321 -17.21 17.40 10.35
CA ASN A 321 -18.01 17.05 11.53
C ASN A 321 -19.14 16.09 11.16
N GLU A 322 -19.83 16.33 10.05
CA GLU A 322 -20.83 15.42 9.49
C GLU A 322 -20.20 14.09 9.06
N THR A 323 -18.95 14.11 8.59
CA THR A 323 -18.20 12.88 8.27
C THR A 323 -17.98 12.05 9.52
N TYR A 324 -17.47 12.65 10.61
CA TYR A 324 -17.27 11.95 11.87
C TYR A 324 -18.59 11.53 12.52
N HIS A 325 -19.64 12.37 12.43
CA HIS A 325 -20.98 12.04 12.89
C HIS A 325 -21.49 10.76 12.22
N ARG A 326 -21.41 10.68 10.89
CA ARG A 326 -21.79 9.47 10.15
C ARG A 326 -20.93 8.27 10.53
N MET A 327 -19.63 8.44 10.72
CA MET A 327 -18.74 7.35 11.14
C MET A 327 -19.18 6.79 12.50
N VAL A 328 -19.40 7.65 13.49
CA VAL A 328 -19.85 7.23 14.84
C VAL A 328 -21.26 6.64 14.81
N GLN A 329 -22.18 7.19 14.01
CA GLN A 329 -23.54 6.66 13.89
C GLN A 329 -23.61 5.32 13.16
N ASN A 330 -22.76 5.11 12.16
CA ASN A 330 -22.69 3.89 11.37
C ASN A 330 -21.98 2.74 12.07
N ILE A 331 -21.41 2.95 13.26
CA ILE A 331 -20.90 1.85 14.10
C ILE A 331 -22.07 0.89 14.37
N PRO A 332 -21.98 -0.38 13.94
CA PRO A 332 -23.01 -1.37 14.19
C PRO A 332 -23.42 -1.45 15.66
N SER A 333 -24.73 -1.57 15.90
CA SER A 333 -25.32 -1.56 17.24
C SER A 333 -24.74 -2.62 18.17
N GLU A 334 -24.27 -3.74 17.62
CA GLU A 334 -23.67 -4.87 18.35
C GLU A 334 -22.45 -4.47 19.17
N TYR A 335 -21.65 -3.51 18.69
CA TYR A 335 -20.43 -3.07 19.35
C TYR A 335 -20.37 -1.56 19.60
N LYS A 336 -21.50 -0.86 19.42
CA LYS A 336 -21.58 0.59 19.58
C LYS A 336 -21.21 1.04 20.99
N SER A 337 -21.73 0.39 22.03
CA SER A 337 -21.38 0.71 23.43
C SER A 337 -19.89 0.58 23.69
N SER A 338 -19.30 -0.56 23.33
CA SER A 338 -17.86 -0.82 23.49
C SER A 338 -17.00 0.17 22.69
N ALA A 339 -17.42 0.53 21.49
CA ALA A 339 -16.71 1.50 20.65
C ALA A 339 -16.75 2.92 21.24
N ILE A 340 -17.91 3.38 21.71
CA ILE A 340 -18.03 4.68 22.39
C ILE A 340 -17.17 4.71 23.67
N ARG A 341 -17.21 3.64 24.46
CA ARG A 341 -16.37 3.49 25.66
C ARG A 341 -14.89 3.61 25.32
N LEU A 342 -14.42 2.87 24.32
CA LEU A 342 -13.03 2.97 23.87
C LEU A 342 -12.67 4.40 23.45
N LEU A 343 -13.54 5.08 22.69
CA LEU A 343 -13.32 6.47 22.28
C LEU A 343 -13.27 7.43 23.48
N GLN A 344 -14.11 7.24 24.51
CA GLN A 344 -14.07 8.04 25.74
C GLN A 344 -12.73 7.91 26.47
N PHE A 345 -12.15 6.71 26.53
CA PHE A 345 -10.78 6.53 27.00
C PHE A 345 -9.81 7.33 26.11
N LEU A 346 -9.77 7.06 24.80
CA LEU A 346 -8.77 7.68 23.91
C LEU A 346 -8.81 9.22 23.88
N VAL A 347 -9.96 9.84 24.16
CA VAL A 347 -10.09 11.30 24.25
C VAL A 347 -9.44 11.86 25.51
N HIS A 348 -9.62 11.22 26.67
CA HIS A 348 -9.27 11.79 27.99
C HIS A 348 -8.07 11.14 28.69
N THR A 349 -7.57 10.00 28.21
CA THR A 349 -6.40 9.36 28.81
C THR A 349 -5.12 10.15 28.57
N ARG A 350 -4.46 10.57 29.67
CA ARG A 350 -3.17 11.28 29.63
C ARG A 350 -2.04 10.38 29.10
N ARG A 351 -2.05 9.12 29.51
CA ARG A 351 -1.21 8.05 28.97
C ARG A 351 -1.99 7.31 27.89
N HIS A 352 -1.41 7.15 26.71
CA HIS A 352 -2.04 6.36 25.65
C HIS A 352 -2.23 4.90 26.11
N LEU A 353 -3.37 4.32 25.73
CA LEU A 353 -3.62 2.91 25.99
C LEU A 353 -2.77 2.04 25.06
N THR A 354 -2.16 1.01 25.63
CA THR A 354 -1.53 -0.03 24.82
C THR A 354 -2.62 -0.85 24.13
N LEU A 355 -2.28 -1.46 22.99
CA LEU A 355 -3.21 -2.30 22.24
C LEU A 355 -3.81 -3.43 23.10
N PRO A 356 -3.04 -4.15 23.96
CA PRO A 356 -3.61 -5.13 24.89
C PRO A 356 -4.56 -4.52 25.93
N GLU A 357 -4.28 -3.34 26.46
CA GLU A 357 -5.17 -2.67 27.43
C GLU A 357 -6.49 -2.26 26.80
N ALA A 358 -6.45 -1.74 25.58
CA ALA A 358 -7.65 -1.34 24.87
C ALA A 358 -8.57 -2.53 24.52
N VAL A 359 -8.01 -3.72 24.31
CA VAL A 359 -8.79 -4.97 24.18
C VAL A 359 -9.56 -5.27 25.46
N GLU A 360 -9.00 -4.97 26.63
CA GLU A 360 -9.65 -5.20 27.91
C GLU A 360 -10.74 -4.18 28.23
N VAL A 361 -10.58 -2.92 27.78
CA VAL A 361 -11.66 -1.92 27.78
C VAL A 361 -12.89 -2.44 27.01
N ILE A 362 -12.68 -3.06 25.85
CA ILE A 362 -13.77 -3.65 25.05
C ILE A 362 -14.36 -4.88 25.74
N ALA A 363 -13.52 -5.73 26.34
CA ALA A 363 -13.95 -6.97 27.00
C ALA A 363 -14.72 -6.74 28.32
N THR A 364 -14.64 -5.54 28.90
CA THR A 364 -15.32 -5.15 30.14
C THR A 364 -16.69 -4.56 29.84
N GLU A 365 -17.79 -5.26 30.12
CA GLU A 365 -19.15 -4.72 29.91
C GLU A 365 -19.68 -3.99 31.16
N ILE A 366 -20.20 -2.78 30.98
CA ILE A 366 -20.74 -1.94 32.07
C ILE A 366 -22.16 -1.43 31.80
N ASP A 367 -22.63 -1.50 30.55
CA ASP A 367 -23.91 -0.93 30.14
C ASP A 367 -25.02 -1.97 30.21
N GLN A 368 -24.75 -3.20 29.76
CA GLN A 368 -25.74 -4.28 29.64
C GLN A 368 -25.43 -5.46 30.58
N GLU A 369 -26.48 -6.10 31.10
CA GLU A 369 -26.33 -7.31 31.91
C GLU A 369 -26.09 -8.56 31.03
N PRO A 370 -25.18 -9.49 31.42
CA PRO A 370 -24.38 -9.46 32.63
C PRO A 370 -23.19 -8.49 32.52
N ARG A 371 -23.14 -7.55 33.48
CA ARG A 371 -22.02 -6.63 33.65
C ARG A 371 -20.81 -7.40 34.14
N GLY A 372 -19.64 -6.98 33.68
CA GLY A 372 -18.38 -7.56 34.12
C GLY A 372 -17.34 -7.71 33.03
N PHE A 373 -16.12 -7.96 33.47
CA PHE A 373 -15.02 -8.37 32.61
C PHE A 373 -15.05 -9.89 32.37
N ASP A 374 -14.98 -10.29 31.10
CA ASP A 374 -14.87 -11.70 30.71
C ASP A 374 -13.70 -11.89 29.74
N VAL A 375 -12.76 -12.75 30.12
CA VAL A 375 -11.61 -13.13 29.29
C VAL A 375 -12.06 -13.69 27.93
N LYS A 376 -13.23 -14.33 27.86
CA LYS A 376 -13.79 -14.87 26.61
C LYS A 376 -14.29 -13.79 25.65
N ARG A 377 -14.45 -12.54 26.12
CA ARG A 377 -14.79 -11.39 25.28
C ARG A 377 -13.56 -10.69 24.67
N ARG A 378 -12.34 -11.12 25.02
CA ARG A 378 -11.11 -10.64 24.37
C ARG A 378 -11.15 -10.97 22.87
N LEU A 379 -10.61 -10.05 22.07
CA LEU A 379 -10.52 -10.24 20.62
C LEU A 379 -9.55 -11.40 20.29
N PHE A 380 -9.87 -12.19 19.26
CA PHE A 380 -8.96 -13.22 18.75
C PHE A 380 -7.66 -12.62 18.21
N GLN A 381 -7.76 -11.46 17.55
CA GLN A 381 -6.62 -10.66 17.13
C GLN A 381 -6.80 -9.25 17.67
N ALA A 382 -5.79 -8.71 18.37
CA ALA A 382 -5.91 -7.38 18.97
C ALA A 382 -6.12 -6.28 17.92
N ALA A 383 -5.55 -6.44 16.72
CA ALA A 383 -5.73 -5.51 15.60
C ALA A 383 -7.19 -5.39 15.10
N ASP A 384 -8.06 -6.36 15.41
CA ASP A 384 -9.50 -6.27 15.09
C ASP A 384 -10.20 -5.13 15.84
N ILE A 385 -9.56 -4.49 16.83
CA ILE A 385 -10.06 -3.29 17.49
C ILE A 385 -10.34 -2.15 16.50
N LEU A 386 -9.59 -2.08 15.40
CA LEU A 386 -9.82 -1.11 14.32
C LEU A 386 -11.20 -1.28 13.67
N ARG A 387 -11.83 -2.46 13.80
CA ARG A 387 -13.18 -2.73 13.27
C ARG A 387 -14.27 -2.08 14.12
N TYR A 388 -14.01 -1.82 15.40
CA TYR A 388 -14.95 -1.14 16.30
C TYR A 388 -15.07 0.35 15.96
N CYS A 389 -13.95 0.98 15.59
CA CYS A 389 -13.87 2.41 15.26
C CYS A 389 -13.14 2.65 13.92
N PRO A 390 -13.68 2.20 12.78
CA PRO A 390 -12.99 2.31 11.49
C PRO A 390 -12.66 3.76 11.14
N SER A 391 -11.41 4.02 10.75
CA SER A 391 -10.91 5.34 10.35
C SER A 391 -10.92 6.44 11.45
N LEU A 392 -11.41 6.14 12.65
CA LEU A 392 -11.36 7.04 13.82
C LEU A 392 -10.15 6.76 14.71
N VAL A 393 -9.61 5.53 14.68
CA VAL A 393 -8.45 5.11 15.47
C VAL A 393 -7.37 4.50 14.57
N THR A 394 -6.11 4.57 15.03
CA THR A 394 -4.93 4.00 14.38
C THR A 394 -4.04 3.34 15.41
N ILE A 395 -3.32 2.29 15.02
CA ILE A 395 -2.28 1.68 15.84
C ILE A 395 -0.95 2.34 15.49
N ALA A 396 -0.22 2.79 16.50
CA ALA A 396 1.08 3.43 16.38
C ALA A 396 2.11 2.67 17.22
N GLU A 397 3.30 2.44 16.65
CA GLU A 397 4.42 1.87 17.39
C GLU A 397 5.09 2.97 18.23
N ALA A 398 5.04 2.83 19.55
CA ALA A 398 5.72 3.71 20.49
C ALA A 398 6.97 2.99 21.03
N THR A 399 8.14 3.61 20.89
CA THR A 399 9.40 3.06 21.42
C THR A 399 9.76 3.78 22.71
N ASN A 400 9.70 3.07 23.82
CA ASN A 400 10.21 3.56 25.11
C ASN A 400 11.66 3.05 25.32
N TYR A 401 12.33 3.54 26.36
CA TYR A 401 13.74 3.19 26.65
C TYR A 401 14.01 1.68 26.85
N ALA A 402 12.96 0.87 27.07
CA ALA A 402 13.06 -0.56 27.33
C ALA A 402 12.44 -1.44 26.22
N GLU A 403 11.31 -1.04 25.64
CA GLU A 403 10.52 -1.88 24.71
C GLU A 403 9.74 -1.04 23.68
N THR A 404 9.46 -1.64 22.53
CA THR A 404 8.51 -1.12 21.52
C THR A 404 7.14 -1.72 21.80
N VAL A 405 6.13 -0.85 21.99
CA VAL A 405 4.77 -1.25 22.32
C VAL A 405 3.81 -0.63 21.31
N ASP A 406 2.82 -1.42 20.89
CA ASP A 406 1.71 -0.94 20.06
C ASP A 406 0.73 -0.14 20.93
N GLU A 407 0.53 1.13 20.60
CA GLU A 407 -0.44 2.02 21.24
C GLU A 407 -1.61 2.31 20.30
N ILE A 408 -2.79 2.53 20.89
CA ILE A 408 -3.96 3.00 20.13
C ILE A 408 -4.07 4.50 20.25
N HIS A 409 -4.08 5.17 19.10
CA HIS A 409 -4.26 6.61 18.98
C HIS A 409 -5.54 6.92 18.21
N LEU A 410 -6.06 8.13 18.42
CA LEU A 410 -7.04 8.69 17.49
C LEU A 410 -6.36 8.93 16.14
N ALA A 411 -7.03 8.61 15.05
CA ALA A 411 -6.48 8.70 13.70
C ALA A 411 -6.08 10.14 13.30
N HIS A 412 -6.60 11.15 14.03
CA HIS A 412 -6.22 12.55 13.90
C HIS A 412 -6.55 13.37 15.14
N PHE A 413 -5.87 14.51 15.32
CA PHE A 413 -6.25 15.51 16.32
C PHE A 413 -7.68 16.05 16.11
N SER A 414 -8.12 16.25 14.87
CA SER A 414 -9.47 16.77 14.58
C SER A 414 -10.60 15.80 15.00
N VAL A 415 -10.30 14.50 15.11
CA VAL A 415 -11.27 13.54 15.66
C VAL A 415 -11.52 13.85 17.12
N LYS A 416 -10.46 14.16 17.88
CA LYS A 416 -10.56 14.54 19.29
C LYS A 416 -11.39 15.80 19.47
N GLU A 417 -11.14 16.83 18.65
CA GLU A 417 -11.90 18.09 18.68
C GLU A 417 -13.39 17.84 18.45
N TYR A 418 -13.74 17.08 17.40
CA TYR A 418 -15.13 16.71 17.12
C TYR A 418 -15.80 15.94 18.27
N LEU A 419 -15.11 14.95 18.84
CA LEU A 419 -15.67 14.14 19.93
C LEU A 419 -15.94 15.01 21.17
N LEU A 420 -15.03 15.92 21.52
CA LEU A 420 -15.18 16.83 22.67
C LEU A 420 -16.39 17.79 22.55
N GLU A 421 -16.89 18.06 21.34
CA GLU A 421 -18.11 18.85 21.13
C GLU A 421 -19.40 18.10 21.48
N GLN A 422 -19.35 16.77 21.65
CA GLN A 422 -20.50 15.93 21.95
C GLN A 422 -20.59 15.67 23.46
N ALA A 423 -21.78 15.81 24.05
CA ALA A 423 -22.00 15.64 25.49
C ALA A 423 -21.48 14.30 26.03
N GLN A 424 -21.68 13.19 25.32
CA GLN A 424 -21.23 11.87 25.81
C GLN A 424 -19.69 11.73 25.94
N PHE A 425 -18.89 12.64 25.37
CA PHE A 425 -17.43 12.66 25.50
C PHE A 425 -16.93 13.86 26.31
N ASP A 426 -17.80 14.61 27.00
CA ASP A 426 -17.33 15.58 27.98
C ASP A 426 -16.57 14.86 29.13
N LEU A 427 -15.78 15.64 29.87
CA LEU A 427 -14.90 15.07 30.90
C LEU A 427 -15.69 14.35 31.99
N GLU A 428 -16.86 14.85 32.39
CA GLU A 428 -17.68 14.26 33.45
C GLU A 428 -18.26 12.91 33.00
N SER A 429 -18.92 12.89 31.84
CA SER A 429 -19.51 11.69 31.23
C SER A 429 -18.47 10.61 30.95
N ALA A 430 -17.32 11.01 30.39
CA ALA A 430 -16.22 10.08 30.14
C ALA A 430 -15.60 9.57 31.43
N SER A 431 -15.46 10.42 32.46
CA SER A 431 -14.91 10.02 33.75
C SER A 431 -15.78 8.98 34.45
N ILE A 432 -17.11 9.15 34.43
CA ILE A 432 -18.06 8.15 34.95
C ILE A 432 -17.84 6.79 34.27
N VAL A 433 -17.70 6.79 32.96
CA VAL A 433 -17.48 5.56 32.18
C VAL A 433 -16.11 4.94 32.47
N ILE A 434 -15.05 5.73 32.46
CA ILE A 434 -13.68 5.26 32.71
C ILE A 434 -13.58 4.66 34.12
N THR A 435 -14.04 5.38 35.14
CA THR A 435 -14.07 4.90 36.53
C THR A 435 -14.87 3.61 36.66
N ARG A 436 -16.08 3.56 36.10
CA ARG A 436 -16.92 2.35 36.16
C ARG A 436 -16.28 1.15 35.47
N THR A 437 -15.64 1.38 34.32
CA THR A 437 -14.92 0.33 33.58
C THR A 437 -13.75 -0.19 34.40
N CYS A 438 -12.91 0.69 34.96
CA CYS A 438 -11.76 0.29 35.78
C CYS A 438 -12.18 -0.44 37.05
N LEU A 439 -13.20 0.03 37.77
CA LEU A 439 -13.70 -0.62 38.98
C LEU A 439 -14.33 -2.00 38.69
N THR A 440 -15.10 -2.10 37.62
CA THR A 440 -15.70 -3.38 37.18
C THR A 440 -14.61 -4.39 36.83
N TYR A 441 -13.65 -3.95 36.01
CA TYR A 441 -12.51 -4.76 35.62
C TYR A 441 -11.71 -5.24 36.84
N LEU A 442 -11.31 -4.31 37.73
CA LEU A 442 -10.54 -4.65 38.93
C LEU A 442 -11.34 -5.53 39.90
N GLY A 443 -12.67 -5.46 39.89
CA GLY A 443 -13.55 -6.31 40.68
C GLY A 443 -13.53 -7.78 40.24
N ASP A 444 -13.58 -8.00 38.93
CA ASP A 444 -13.79 -9.35 38.35
C ASP A 444 -12.50 -10.14 38.11
N ILE A 445 -11.36 -9.47 37.93
CA ILE A 445 -10.08 -10.17 37.77
C ILE A 445 -9.75 -10.97 39.04
N ASN A 446 -9.50 -12.28 38.90
CA ASN A 446 -9.26 -13.16 40.04
C ASN A 446 -7.93 -13.87 39.84
N ASN A 447 -6.90 -13.50 40.62
CA ASN A 447 -5.58 -14.15 40.68
C ASN A 447 -4.68 -13.47 41.74
N ASN A 448 -3.49 -14.02 42.01
CA ASN A 448 -2.48 -13.37 42.85
C ASN A 448 -1.87 -12.16 42.12
N CYS A 449 -1.43 -11.11 42.83
CA CYS A 449 -0.92 -9.87 42.21
C CYS A 449 0.20 -10.09 41.17
N SER A 450 1.05 -11.10 41.36
CA SER A 450 2.14 -11.43 40.43
C SER A 450 1.65 -12.04 39.12
N THR A 451 0.58 -12.84 39.13
CA THR A 451 -0.01 -13.41 37.91
C THR A 451 -1.04 -12.48 37.27
N ILE A 452 -1.61 -11.54 38.05
CA ILE A 452 -2.49 -10.51 37.49
C ILE A 452 -1.75 -9.69 36.43
N ARG A 453 -0.52 -9.26 36.70
CA ARG A 453 0.23 -8.37 35.80
C ARG A 453 0.55 -8.99 34.44
N SER A 454 0.80 -10.30 34.39
CA SER A 454 1.05 -10.99 33.13
C SER A 454 -0.23 -11.25 32.35
N ASP A 455 -1.29 -11.65 33.05
CA ASP A 455 -2.48 -12.20 32.40
C ASP A 455 -3.54 -11.13 32.09
N PHE A 456 -3.43 -9.95 32.72
CA PHE A 456 -4.41 -8.86 32.73
C PHE A 456 -3.71 -7.50 32.48
N PRO A 457 -3.39 -7.16 31.21
CA PRO A 457 -2.60 -5.99 30.84
C PRO A 457 -3.09 -4.63 31.37
N MET A 458 -4.40 -4.44 31.51
CA MET A 458 -5.04 -3.22 32.01
C MET A 458 -5.03 -3.12 33.53
N ALA A 459 -4.66 -4.15 34.29
CA ALA A 459 -4.72 -4.13 35.76
C ALA A 459 -3.87 -3.03 36.40
N ARG A 460 -2.64 -2.83 35.91
CA ARG A 460 -1.77 -1.75 36.40
C ARG A 460 -2.37 -0.38 36.07
N TYR A 461 -2.77 -0.19 34.81
CA TYR A 461 -3.38 1.04 34.32
C TYR A 461 -4.66 1.39 35.11
N ALA A 462 -5.57 0.43 35.23
CA ALA A 462 -6.83 0.61 35.95
C ALA A 462 -6.56 1.00 37.41
N ALA A 463 -5.64 0.31 38.10
CA ALA A 463 -5.29 0.60 39.50
C ALA A 463 -4.66 1.98 39.71
N GLU A 464 -3.91 2.49 38.73
CA GLU A 464 -3.21 3.77 38.79
C GLU A 464 -4.12 4.96 38.49
N TYR A 465 -4.97 4.87 37.46
CA TYR A 465 -5.67 6.04 36.93
C TYR A 465 -7.14 6.15 37.33
N TRP A 466 -7.78 5.09 37.84
CA TRP A 466 -9.23 5.13 38.09
C TRP A 466 -9.66 6.22 39.08
N THR A 467 -8.82 6.52 40.08
CA THR A 467 -9.08 7.53 41.10
C THR A 467 -9.09 8.94 40.52
N GLU A 468 -8.21 9.25 39.56
CA GLU A 468 -8.15 10.56 38.89
C GLU A 468 -9.48 10.88 38.21
N TYR A 469 -10.05 9.90 37.49
CA TYR A 469 -11.35 10.04 36.86
C TYR A 469 -12.49 10.00 37.88
N ALA A 470 -12.35 9.21 38.96
CA ALA A 470 -13.38 9.11 39.97
C ALA A 470 -13.66 10.46 40.65
N VAL A 471 -12.62 11.27 40.91
CA VAL A 471 -12.77 12.64 41.44
C VAL A 471 -13.70 13.49 40.56
N SER A 472 -13.53 13.41 39.23
CA SER A 472 -14.38 14.15 38.28
C SER A 472 -15.78 13.53 38.13
N ALA A 473 -15.96 12.28 38.55
CA ALA A 473 -17.20 11.52 38.44
C ALA A 473 -18.02 11.45 39.75
N GLU A 474 -17.52 11.99 40.87
CA GLU A 474 -18.22 11.99 42.17
C GLU A 474 -19.49 12.85 42.19
N THR A 475 -19.75 13.62 41.12
CA THR A 475 -21.07 14.24 40.88
C THR A 475 -22.19 13.20 40.75
N SER A 476 -21.84 11.96 40.36
CA SER A 476 -22.75 10.83 40.29
C SER A 476 -22.78 10.02 41.58
N GLU A 477 -23.91 10.05 42.30
CA GLU A 477 -24.13 9.23 43.50
C GLU A 477 -23.91 7.72 43.24
N GLU A 478 -24.20 7.25 42.01
CA GLU A 478 -23.96 5.86 41.64
C GLU A 478 -22.47 5.51 41.63
N ILE A 479 -21.62 6.42 41.14
CA ILE A 479 -20.17 6.25 41.14
C ILE A 479 -19.63 6.29 42.55
N VAL A 480 -20.05 7.25 43.38
CA VAL A 480 -19.66 7.30 44.81
C VAL A 480 -19.99 5.98 45.51
N ARG A 481 -21.23 5.49 45.35
CA ARG A 481 -21.66 4.20 45.92
C ARG A 481 -20.84 3.01 45.41
N THR A 482 -20.51 2.99 44.12
CA THR A 482 -19.71 1.91 43.50
C THR A 482 -18.27 1.95 44.01
N THR A 483 -17.68 3.13 44.11
CA THR A 483 -16.35 3.37 44.69
C THR A 483 -16.30 2.92 46.15
N VAL A 484 -17.27 3.32 46.97
CA VAL A 484 -17.34 2.89 48.38
C VAL A 484 -17.51 1.38 48.48
N SER A 485 -18.37 0.76 47.68
CA SER A 485 -18.53 -0.70 47.65
C SER A 485 -17.22 -1.41 47.28
N PHE A 486 -16.49 -0.89 46.30
CA PHE A 486 -15.19 -1.41 45.87
C PHE A 486 -14.12 -1.27 46.95
N LEU A 487 -14.07 -0.13 47.67
CA LEU A 487 -13.14 0.07 48.77
C LEU A 487 -13.48 -0.81 49.98
N ARG A 488 -14.77 -1.09 50.21
CA ARG A 488 -15.23 -1.89 51.36
C ARG A 488 -14.87 -3.36 51.20
N ASP A 489 -15.04 -3.93 50.01
CA ASP A 489 -14.70 -5.32 49.77
C ASP A 489 -13.19 -5.55 49.99
N GLU A 490 -12.88 -6.49 50.88
CA GLU A 490 -11.50 -6.74 51.31
C GLU A 490 -10.66 -7.27 50.15
N THR A 491 -11.24 -8.08 49.26
CA THR A 491 -10.50 -8.70 48.16
C THR A 491 -10.12 -7.68 47.10
N THR A 492 -11.05 -6.79 46.73
CA THR A 492 -10.81 -5.72 45.77
C THR A 492 -9.86 -4.67 46.33
N PHE A 493 -10.00 -4.30 47.61
CA PHE A 493 -9.12 -3.32 48.26
C PHE A 493 -7.67 -3.83 48.35
N GLN A 494 -7.47 -5.08 48.80
CA GLN A 494 -6.14 -5.70 48.86
C GLN A 494 -5.51 -5.83 47.47
N ARG A 495 -6.32 -6.20 46.46
CA ARG A 495 -5.87 -6.32 45.07
C ARG A 495 -5.46 -4.96 44.48
N TRP A 496 -6.28 -3.93 44.66
CA TRP A 496 -5.97 -2.58 44.21
C TRP A 496 -4.67 -2.08 44.83
N GLY A 497 -4.55 -2.16 46.16
CA GLY A 497 -3.33 -1.74 46.87
C GLY A 497 -2.09 -2.57 46.51
N GLY A 498 -2.26 -3.84 46.15
CA GLY A 498 -1.15 -4.68 45.64
C GLY A 498 -0.72 -4.35 44.20
N LEU A 499 -1.58 -3.72 43.41
CA LEU A 499 -1.28 -3.29 42.04
C LEU A 499 -0.74 -1.86 41.98
N TYR A 500 -1.18 -0.99 42.89
CA TYR A 500 -0.73 0.39 42.98
C TYR A 500 -1.02 1.01 44.35
N GLN A 501 -0.11 1.84 44.85
CA GLN A 501 -0.38 2.76 45.95
C GLN A 501 0.19 4.13 45.60
N ALA A 502 -0.64 5.17 45.61
CA ALA A 502 -0.23 6.52 45.20
C ALA A 502 0.90 7.09 46.10
N ASP A 503 0.90 6.75 47.39
CA ASP A 503 1.96 7.14 48.32
C ASP A 503 3.27 6.34 48.13
N ARG A 504 3.26 5.30 47.29
CA ARG A 504 4.41 4.47 46.89
C ARG A 504 4.51 4.32 45.38
N TRP A 505 4.28 5.39 44.62
CA TRP A 505 4.24 5.35 43.15
C TRP A 505 5.51 4.81 42.47
N TRP A 506 6.66 4.86 43.16
CA TRP A 506 7.95 4.33 42.68
C TRP A 506 8.12 2.82 42.93
N ASP A 507 7.28 2.23 43.77
CA ASP A 507 7.34 0.82 44.11
C ASP A 507 6.42 0.06 43.16
N ASP A 508 7.04 -0.72 42.28
CA ASP A 508 6.29 -1.56 41.37
C ASP A 508 5.52 -2.63 42.15
N GLU A 509 5.95 -3.10 43.32
CA GLU A 509 5.24 -4.13 44.10
C GLU A 509 5.01 -3.68 45.55
N PRO A 510 4.09 -2.71 45.76
CA PRO A 510 3.92 -2.05 47.05
C PRO A 510 3.36 -2.97 48.16
N GLY A 511 2.91 -4.17 47.79
CA GLY A 511 2.32 -5.15 48.70
C GLY A 511 0.89 -4.79 49.12
N PRO A 512 0.32 -5.47 50.13
CA PRO A 512 -1.01 -5.13 50.63
C PRO A 512 -1.05 -3.70 51.18
N PRO A 513 -2.17 -2.97 51.02
CA PRO A 513 -2.32 -1.62 51.57
C PRO A 513 -2.19 -1.65 53.09
N GLY A 514 -1.23 -0.89 53.62
CA GLY A 514 -0.98 -0.80 55.06
C GLY A 514 -1.81 0.27 55.77
N ALA A 515 -2.54 1.11 55.02
CA ALA A 515 -3.34 2.21 55.55
C ALA A 515 -4.85 1.92 55.48
N SER A 516 -5.65 2.73 56.16
CA SER A 516 -7.11 2.57 56.16
C SER A 516 -7.73 2.92 54.80
N ARG A 517 -8.93 2.41 54.53
CA ARG A 517 -9.70 2.78 53.32
C ARG A 517 -9.96 4.28 53.24
N LEU A 518 -10.25 4.88 54.39
CA LEU A 518 -10.45 6.32 54.53
C LEU A 518 -9.16 7.10 54.19
N TYR A 519 -7.99 6.62 54.62
CA TYR A 519 -6.71 7.21 54.22
C TYR A 519 -6.55 7.26 52.70
N HIS A 520 -6.79 6.15 52.01
CA HIS A 520 -6.66 6.09 50.55
C HIS A 520 -7.72 6.93 49.81
N ALA A 521 -8.95 7.01 50.34
CA ALA A 521 -9.97 7.89 49.78
C ALA A 521 -9.57 9.37 49.88
N CYS A 522 -9.04 9.80 51.03
CA CYS A 522 -8.52 11.15 51.22
C CYS A 522 -7.27 11.43 50.37
N LEU A 523 -6.36 10.46 50.23
CA LEU A 523 -5.18 10.59 49.37
C LEU A 523 -5.54 10.80 47.89
N ALA A 524 -6.62 10.18 47.45
CA ALA A 524 -7.08 10.24 46.08
C ALA A 524 -7.99 11.46 45.80
N GLY A 525 -8.34 12.27 46.81
CA GLY A 525 -9.29 13.38 46.67
C GLY A 525 -10.76 12.95 46.49
N LEU A 526 -11.12 11.74 46.92
CA LEU A 526 -12.48 11.17 46.78
C LEU A 526 -13.37 11.65 47.93
N ALA A 527 -13.80 12.90 47.88
CA ALA A 527 -14.56 13.57 48.95
C ALA A 527 -15.91 12.89 49.23
N GLY A 528 -16.62 12.45 48.19
CA GLY A 528 -17.87 11.68 48.30
C GLY A 528 -17.63 10.36 49.01
N ALA A 529 -16.64 9.58 48.56
CA ALA A 529 -16.31 8.30 49.19
C ALA A 529 -15.83 8.46 50.65
N ALA A 530 -15.01 9.49 50.94
CA ALA A 530 -14.55 9.79 52.28
C ALA A 530 -15.72 10.13 53.23
N ARG A 531 -16.72 10.88 52.75
CA ARG A 531 -17.95 11.20 53.49
C ARG A 531 -18.76 9.98 53.85
N ASP A 532 -18.98 9.10 52.88
CA ASP A 532 -19.75 7.86 53.08
C ASP A 532 -19.03 6.92 54.05
N LEU A 533 -17.73 6.67 53.84
CA LEU A 533 -16.93 5.83 54.74
C LEU A 533 -16.92 6.36 56.18
N THR A 534 -16.81 7.68 56.35
CA THR A 534 -16.83 8.31 57.69
C THR A 534 -18.22 8.22 58.33
N THR A 535 -19.29 8.35 57.55
CA THR A 535 -20.67 8.20 58.03
C THR A 535 -20.98 6.76 58.42
N GLU A 536 -20.38 5.79 57.74
CA GLU A 536 -20.47 4.36 58.04
C GLU A 536 -19.58 3.91 59.22
N GLY A 537 -18.87 4.83 59.87
CA GLY A 537 -18.10 4.56 61.09
C GLY A 537 -16.66 4.11 60.86
N ALA A 538 -16.05 4.46 59.72
CA ALA A 538 -14.60 4.31 59.55
C ALA A 538 -13.84 5.04 60.67
N ASP A 539 -12.78 4.42 61.19
CA ASP A 539 -11.94 5.03 62.21
C ASP A 539 -11.15 6.21 61.62
N VAL A 540 -11.58 7.43 61.96
CA VAL A 540 -10.99 8.69 61.50
C VAL A 540 -9.57 8.91 62.00
N ASN A 541 -9.17 8.22 63.09
CA ASN A 541 -7.86 8.33 63.70
C ASN A 541 -6.95 7.13 63.40
N ALA A 542 -7.39 6.22 62.53
CA ALA A 542 -6.59 5.08 62.09
C ALA A 542 -5.25 5.57 61.53
N GLN A 543 -4.16 5.11 62.15
CA GLN A 543 -2.81 5.43 61.72
C GLN A 543 -2.35 4.43 60.65
N GLY A 544 -1.68 4.93 59.62
CA GLY A 544 -1.14 4.13 58.53
C GLY A 544 -0.75 4.97 57.32
N GLY A 545 -0.06 4.34 56.37
CA GLY A 545 0.41 4.99 55.15
C GLY A 545 1.58 5.95 55.39
N LYS A 546 2.13 6.47 54.29
CA LYS A 546 3.32 7.34 54.33
C LYS A 546 3.08 8.67 55.06
N HIS A 547 1.86 9.21 54.95
CA HIS A 547 1.48 10.49 55.54
C HIS A 547 0.88 10.37 56.95
N GLY A 548 0.78 9.15 57.51
CA GLY A 548 0.44 8.95 58.92
C GLY A 548 -1.03 8.71 59.21
N ASN A 549 -1.96 9.54 58.73
CA ASN A 549 -3.42 9.31 58.86
C ASN A 549 -4.24 10.05 57.78
N ALA A 550 -5.56 9.85 57.78
CA ALA A 550 -6.47 10.43 56.80
C ALA A 550 -6.50 11.98 56.85
N LEU A 551 -6.49 12.57 58.04
CA LEU A 551 -6.50 14.03 58.22
C LEU A 551 -5.22 14.67 57.67
N GLN A 552 -4.04 14.11 57.98
CA GLN A 552 -2.77 14.62 57.45
C GLN A 552 -2.74 14.61 55.92
N THR A 553 -3.33 13.59 55.32
CA THR A 553 -3.39 13.46 53.86
C THR A 553 -4.40 14.43 53.24
N ALA A 554 -5.61 14.55 53.79
CA ALA A 554 -6.58 15.55 53.33
C ALA A 554 -6.03 16.98 53.46
N SER A 555 -5.26 17.25 54.52
CA SER A 555 -4.57 18.53 54.71
C SER A 555 -3.47 18.77 53.68
N LEU A 556 -2.80 17.72 53.18
CA LEU A 556 -1.79 17.80 52.13
C LEU A 556 -2.42 18.08 50.75
N GLU A 557 -3.54 17.46 50.44
CA GLU A 557 -4.25 17.61 49.15
C GLU A 557 -5.13 18.87 49.06
N SER A 558 -5.22 19.65 50.15
CA SER A 558 -6.00 20.89 50.26
C SER A 558 -7.52 20.71 50.18
N ASP A 559 -8.02 19.52 50.54
CA ASP A 559 -9.45 19.21 50.51
C ASP A 559 -10.17 19.76 51.75
N LEU A 560 -10.44 21.07 51.76
CA LEU A 560 -11.02 21.77 52.92
C LEU A 560 -12.31 21.12 53.42
N GLU A 561 -13.18 20.67 52.51
CA GLU A 561 -14.44 19.99 52.88
C GLU A 561 -14.18 18.69 53.64
N VAL A 562 -13.21 17.88 53.18
CA VAL A 562 -12.85 16.62 53.81
C VAL A 562 -12.13 16.85 55.13
N VAL A 563 -11.24 17.85 55.21
CA VAL A 563 -10.58 18.25 56.47
C VAL A 563 -11.61 18.63 57.52
N GLN A 564 -12.57 19.51 57.18
CA GLN A 564 -13.61 19.92 58.11
C GLN A 564 -14.48 18.73 58.55
N LEU A 565 -14.88 17.88 57.61
CA LEU A 565 -15.63 16.65 57.90
C LEU A 565 -14.88 15.75 58.89
N LEU A 566 -13.58 15.52 58.69
CA LEU A 566 -12.78 14.66 59.56
C LEU A 566 -12.65 15.26 60.97
N LEU A 567 -12.45 16.58 61.08
CA LEU A 567 -12.39 17.29 62.36
C LEU A 567 -13.73 17.23 63.11
N ASP A 568 -14.85 17.46 62.41
CA ASP A 568 -16.20 17.36 62.97
C ASP A 568 -16.51 15.94 63.49
N LYS A 569 -15.84 14.94 62.92
CA LYS A 569 -15.94 13.52 63.29
C LYS A 569 -14.91 13.10 64.34
N GLY A 570 -14.14 14.03 64.88
CA GLY A 570 -13.22 13.80 66.00
C GLY A 570 -11.83 13.35 65.59
N ALA A 571 -11.38 13.68 64.38
CA ALA A 571 -9.98 13.48 64.01
C ALA A 571 -9.05 14.31 64.92
N ASP A 572 -8.01 13.68 65.47
CA ASP A 572 -7.04 14.33 66.34
C ASP A 572 -6.08 15.18 65.49
N VAL A 573 -6.31 16.50 65.55
CA VAL A 573 -5.51 17.51 64.85
C VAL A 573 -4.02 17.45 65.23
N ASN A 574 -3.69 16.95 66.42
CA ASN A 574 -2.32 16.84 66.91
C ASN A 574 -1.74 15.44 66.77
N ALA A 575 -2.46 14.51 66.14
CA ALA A 575 -2.00 13.13 65.96
C ALA A 575 -0.64 13.13 65.26
N GLN A 576 0.35 12.57 65.95
CA GLN A 576 1.72 12.47 65.44
C GLN A 576 1.88 11.21 64.60
N GLY A 577 2.52 11.34 63.44
CA GLY A 577 2.82 10.22 62.55
C GLY A 577 3.17 10.68 61.13
N GLY A 578 3.56 9.72 60.28
CA GLY A 578 3.90 9.98 58.88
C GLY A 578 5.15 10.86 58.69
N GLU A 579 5.40 11.24 57.45
CA GLU A 579 6.57 12.06 57.07
C GLU A 579 6.47 13.52 57.54
N TYR A 580 5.25 14.04 57.68
CA TYR A 580 5.02 15.45 57.98
C TYR A 580 4.84 15.74 59.48
N GLY A 581 4.79 14.71 60.33
CA GLY A 581 4.60 14.87 61.76
C GLY A 581 3.13 15.07 62.15
N ASN A 582 2.45 16.12 61.69
CA ASN A 582 1.02 16.36 61.95
C ASN A 582 0.30 17.09 60.79
N ALA A 583 -1.02 17.28 60.91
CA ALA A 583 -1.86 17.84 59.85
C ALA A 583 -1.49 19.28 59.47
N LEU A 584 -1.17 20.12 60.46
CA LEU A 584 -0.75 21.50 60.24
C LEU A 584 0.58 21.58 59.46
N GLN A 585 1.54 20.72 59.80
CA GLN A 585 2.82 20.64 59.11
C GLN A 585 2.66 20.10 57.67
N ALA A 586 1.76 19.13 57.46
CA ALA A 586 1.40 18.64 56.13
C ALA A 586 0.81 19.76 55.25
N ALA A 587 -0.20 20.49 55.74
CA ALA A 587 -0.78 21.63 55.03
C ALA A 587 0.25 22.74 54.72
N SER A 588 1.09 23.07 55.71
CA SER A 588 2.16 24.07 55.55
C SER A 588 3.18 23.67 54.49
N SER A 589 3.46 22.37 54.33
CA SER A 589 4.43 21.88 53.35
C SER A 589 3.99 22.09 51.89
N LYS A 590 2.68 22.22 51.64
CA LYS A 590 2.07 22.43 50.32
C LYS A 590 1.56 23.86 50.10
N ASP A 591 1.78 24.78 51.05
CA ASP A 591 1.23 26.15 51.06
C ASP A 591 -0.32 26.18 50.99
N ASN A 592 -0.98 25.20 51.63
CA ASN A 592 -2.44 25.10 51.68
C ASN A 592 -3.02 26.06 52.75
N ARG A 593 -3.01 27.35 52.44
CA ARG A 593 -3.33 28.43 53.40
C ARG A 593 -4.73 28.39 53.97
N ASP A 594 -5.69 27.82 53.26
CA ASP A 594 -7.07 27.71 53.73
C ASP A 594 -7.23 26.62 54.81
N VAL A 595 -6.28 25.66 54.86
CA VAL A 595 -6.26 24.57 55.84
C VAL A 595 -5.44 24.91 57.10
N VAL A 596 -4.43 25.77 56.98
CA VAL A 596 -3.55 26.28 58.06
C VAL A 596 -4.29 27.30 58.93
#